data_AF-A0A1E3W9Q5-F1
#
_entry.id   AF-A0A1E3W9Q5-F1
#
_cell.length_a   1.000
_cell.length_b   1.000
_cell.length_c   1.000
_cell.angle_alpha   90.00
_cell.angle_beta   90.00
_cell.angle_gamma   90.00
#
_symmetry.space_group_name_H-M   'P 1'
#
loop_
_entity.id
_entity.type
_entity.pdbx_description
1 polymer ?
#
loop_
_entity_poly.entity_id
_entity_poly.type
_entity_poly.pdbx_seq_one_letter_code
_entity_poly.pdbx_strand_id
1 'polypeptide(L)'
;MFETAMLYVSDHGESLGENGLYLHGLPYFLAPDAQKHVPFVLWFGRNFDQQSLSDIQQKRAQRLSHDNIFSTLLGLFEIQTAAYDPKMDILDHTHPGHW
;
A
#
# COMPACT_ATOMS: atom_id res chain seq x y z
N MET A 1 -7.45 -10.34 22.84
CA MET A 1 -7.21 -11.05 21.56
C MET A 1 -6.39 -10.11 20.68
N PHE A 2 -5.60 -10.59 19.73
CA PHE A 2 -4.75 -9.71 18.91
C PHE A 2 -5.49 -9.23 17.66
N GLU A 3 -5.29 -7.96 17.32
CA GLU A 3 -5.57 -7.41 15.99
C GLU A 3 -4.36 -7.72 15.10
N THR A 4 -4.51 -8.67 14.19
CA THR A 4 -3.45 -9.08 13.26
C THR A 4 -3.77 -8.64 11.85
N ALA A 5 -2.82 -7.97 11.20
CA ALA A 5 -2.85 -7.64 9.79
C ALA A 5 -1.59 -8.15 9.09
N MET A 6 -1.69 -8.37 7.79
CA MET A 6 -0.56 -8.68 6.90
C MET A 6 -0.58 -7.71 5.72
N LEU A 7 0.56 -7.08 5.48
CA LEU A 7 0.85 -6.32 4.28
C LEU A 7 1.91 -7.07 3.47
N TYR A 8 1.62 -7.32 2.20
CA TYR A 8 2.58 -7.78 1.21
C TYR A 8 2.62 -6.81 0.04
N VAL A 9 3.82 -6.45 -0.41
CA VAL A 9 4.05 -5.62 -1.58
C VAL A 9 5.38 -6.03 -2.21
N SER A 10 5.42 -6.13 -3.54
CA SER A 10 6.71 -6.31 -4.24
C SER A 10 7.49 -5.00 -4.27
N ASP A 11 8.81 -5.08 -4.25
CA ASP A 11 9.71 -3.93 -4.43
C ASP A 11 9.72 -3.43 -5.87
N HIS A 12 9.66 -4.35 -6.84
CA HIS A 12 9.45 -4.04 -8.25
C HIS A 12 8.82 -5.23 -8.99
N GLY A 13 8.55 -5.04 -10.28
CA GLY A 13 8.12 -6.10 -11.19
C GLY A 13 9.29 -6.64 -12.04
N GLU A 14 8.98 -7.36 -13.12
CA GLU A 14 9.97 -8.07 -13.95
C GLU A 14 9.55 -8.04 -15.42
N SER A 15 10.50 -7.84 -16.34
CA SER A 15 10.30 -8.08 -17.77
C SER A 15 10.67 -9.51 -18.15
N LEU A 16 9.85 -10.15 -18.96
CA LEU A 16 9.95 -11.57 -19.32
C LEU A 16 10.19 -11.79 -20.82
N GLY A 17 10.65 -10.77 -21.53
CA GLY A 17 10.98 -10.81 -22.97
C GLY A 17 10.15 -9.86 -23.82
N GLU A 18 9.24 -9.09 -23.23
CA GLU A 18 8.43 -8.10 -23.96
C GLU A 18 9.34 -7.07 -24.63
N ASN A 19 9.18 -6.89 -25.95
CA ASN A 19 10.04 -6.00 -26.75
C ASN A 19 11.55 -6.31 -26.63
N GLY A 20 11.91 -7.54 -26.32
CA GLY A 20 13.30 -7.97 -26.11
C GLY A 20 13.90 -7.52 -24.77
N LEU A 21 13.09 -6.99 -23.86
CA LEU A 21 13.52 -6.62 -22.51
C LEU A 21 13.38 -7.81 -21.57
N TYR A 22 14.40 -8.03 -20.74
CA TYR A 22 14.43 -9.07 -19.72
C TYR A 22 14.86 -8.48 -18.39
N LEU A 23 14.53 -9.18 -17.30
CA LEU A 23 14.87 -8.79 -15.94
C LEU A 23 14.25 -7.45 -15.53
N HIS A 24 14.92 -6.74 -14.63
CA HIS A 24 14.51 -5.45 -14.09
C HIS A 24 15.68 -4.46 -14.05
N GLY A 25 15.44 -3.24 -13.57
CA GLY A 25 16.48 -2.24 -13.34
C GLY A 25 16.64 -1.21 -14.46
N LEU A 26 15.66 -1.08 -15.34
CA LEU A 26 15.64 0.04 -16.27
C LEU A 26 15.45 1.36 -15.52
N PRO A 27 16.02 2.48 -16.00
CA PRO A 27 15.72 3.81 -15.46
C PRO A 27 14.20 4.02 -15.41
N TYR A 28 13.67 4.48 -14.27
CA TYR A 28 12.22 4.48 -14.01
C TYR A 28 11.36 5.14 -15.11
N PHE A 29 11.87 6.21 -15.73
CA PHE A 29 11.20 6.93 -16.81
C PHE A 29 11.15 6.16 -18.15
N LEU A 30 12.01 5.14 -18.33
CA LEU A 30 12.03 4.23 -19.48
C LEU A 30 11.42 2.85 -19.15
N ALA A 31 11.33 2.50 -17.86
CA ALA A 31 10.89 1.19 -17.43
C ALA A 31 9.43 0.92 -17.86
N PRO A 32 9.13 -0.27 -18.42
CA PRO A 32 7.77 -0.64 -18.77
C PRO A 32 6.92 -0.89 -17.52
N ASP A 33 5.60 -0.92 -17.67
CA ASP A 33 4.70 -1.19 -16.55
C ASP A 33 4.96 -2.55 -15.90
N ALA A 34 5.44 -3.55 -16.66
CA ALA A 34 5.85 -4.84 -16.13
C ALA A 34 6.91 -4.74 -15.00
N GLN A 35 7.76 -3.70 -15.00
CA GLN A 35 8.76 -3.48 -13.93
C GLN A 35 8.26 -2.56 -12.81
N LYS A 36 7.15 -1.86 -12.98
CA LYS A 36 6.68 -0.80 -12.06
C LYS A 36 5.34 -1.11 -11.38
N HIS A 37 4.46 -1.85 -12.06
CA HIS A 37 3.15 -2.21 -11.55
C HIS A 37 3.28 -3.50 -10.75
N VAL A 38 3.26 -3.37 -9.42
CA VAL A 38 3.50 -4.46 -8.48
C VAL A 38 2.23 -4.90 -7.76
N PRO A 39 2.16 -6.17 -7.32
CA PRO A 39 1.08 -6.61 -6.44
C PRO A 39 1.17 -5.92 -5.07
N PHE A 40 0.00 -5.61 -4.52
CA PHE A 40 -0.18 -5.10 -3.17
C PHE A 40 -1.35 -5.86 -2.52
N VAL A 41 -1.11 -6.46 -1.36
CA VAL A 41 -2.11 -7.27 -0.64
C VAL A 41 -2.17 -6.83 0.81
N LEU A 42 -3.36 -6.46 1.24
CA LEU A 42 -3.71 -6.30 2.65
C LEU A 42 -4.66 -7.41 3.06
N TRP A 43 -4.36 -8.04 4.19
CA TRP A 43 -5.20 -9.04 4.83
C TRP A 43 -5.36 -8.69 6.31
N PHE A 44 -6.58 -8.87 6.82
CA PHE A 44 -6.95 -8.56 8.19
C PHE A 44 -7.54 -9.80 8.87
N GLY A 45 -7.11 -10.04 10.11
CA GLY A 45 -7.63 -11.10 10.95
C GLY A 45 -9.05 -10.80 11.45
N ARG A 46 -9.67 -11.79 12.09
CA ARG A 46 -11.09 -11.73 12.51
C ARG A 46 -11.42 -10.66 13.55
N ASN A 47 -10.41 -10.10 14.20
CA ASN A 47 -10.58 -9.10 15.26
C ASN A 47 -10.48 -7.66 14.74
N PHE A 48 -10.25 -7.45 13.44
CA PHE A 48 -10.35 -6.15 12.80
C PHE A 48 -11.82 -5.83 12.45
N ASP A 49 -12.19 -4.54 12.54
CA ASP A 49 -13.55 -4.09 12.27
C ASP A 49 -13.97 -4.29 10.80
N GLN A 50 -15.08 -5.02 10.60
CA GLN A 50 -15.57 -5.37 9.26
C GLN A 50 -16.01 -4.16 8.42
N GLN A 51 -16.45 -3.06 9.06
CA GLN A 51 -16.84 -1.84 8.35
C GLN A 51 -15.64 -1.19 7.65
N SER A 52 -14.43 -1.31 8.22
CA SER A 52 -13.20 -0.84 7.57
C SER A 52 -12.90 -1.62 6.28
N LEU A 53 -13.26 -2.90 6.20
CA LEU A 53 -12.92 -3.76 5.07
C LEU A 53 -13.71 -3.47 3.79
N SER A 54 -14.96 -3.01 3.88
CA SER A 54 -15.76 -2.66 2.69
C SER A 54 -15.26 -1.40 2.00
N ASP A 55 -14.74 -0.44 2.76
CA ASP A 55 -14.24 0.82 2.21
C ASP A 55 -12.89 0.61 1.50
N ILE A 56 -12.06 -0.29 2.03
CA ILE A 56 -10.80 -0.71 1.39
C ILE A 56 -11.03 -1.32 0.01
N GLN A 57 -12.13 -2.04 -0.20
CA GLN A 57 -12.42 -2.62 -1.52
C GLN A 57 -12.61 -1.54 -2.59
N GLN A 58 -13.13 -0.36 -2.22
CA GLN A 58 -13.29 0.77 -3.13
C GLN A 58 -11.94 1.39 -3.53
N LYS A 59 -10.91 1.25 -2.68
CA LYS A 59 -9.54 1.70 -2.96
C LYS A 59 -8.84 0.89 -4.04
N ARG A 60 -9.33 -0.31 -4.38
CA ARG A 60 -8.72 -1.17 -5.43
C ARG A 60 -8.63 -0.51 -6.80
N ALA A 61 -9.53 0.43 -7.10
CA ALA A 61 -9.52 1.17 -8.37
C ALA A 61 -8.63 2.43 -8.33
N GLN A 62 -8.09 2.79 -7.18
CA GLN A 62 -7.24 3.96 -7.02
C GLN A 62 -5.80 3.63 -7.43
N ARG A 63 -5.11 4.64 -7.95
CA ARG A 63 -3.68 4.54 -8.24
C ARG A 63 -2.90 4.74 -6.94
N LEU A 64 -2.28 3.66 -6.47
CA LEU A 64 -1.44 3.66 -5.28
C LEU A 64 0.01 3.38 -5.66
N SER A 65 0.94 3.76 -4.79
CA SER A 65 2.39 3.52 -4.93
C SER A 65 3.00 3.12 -3.58
N HIS A 66 4.31 2.92 -3.55
CA HIS A 66 5.04 2.75 -2.29
C HIS A 66 4.97 3.98 -1.39
N ASP A 67 4.67 5.17 -1.92
CA ASP A 67 4.55 6.40 -1.13
C ASP A 67 3.45 6.27 -0.06
N ASN A 68 2.44 5.46 -0.33
CA ASN A 68 1.33 5.22 0.58
C ASN A 68 1.69 4.32 1.78
N ILE A 69 2.75 3.50 1.68
CA ILE A 69 3.06 2.49 2.70
C ILE A 69 3.39 3.14 4.04
N PHE A 70 4.15 4.23 4.02
CA PHE A 70 4.66 4.87 5.24
C PHE A 70 3.51 5.33 6.14
N SER A 71 2.61 6.18 5.62
CA SER A 71 1.49 6.69 6.42
C SER A 71 0.47 5.61 6.74
N THR A 72 0.26 4.63 5.85
CA THR A 72 -0.63 3.49 6.14
C THR A 72 -0.14 2.67 7.35
N LEU A 73 1.17 2.42 7.45
CA LEU A 73 1.73 1.73 8.62
C LEU A 73 1.62 2.56 9.90
N LEU A 74 1.86 3.87 9.83
CA LEU A 74 1.68 4.76 10.99
C LEU A 74 0.22 4.75 11.48
N GLY A 75 -0.74 4.80 10.56
CA GLY A 75 -2.17 4.72 10.86
C GLY A 75 -2.55 3.40 11.53
N LEU A 76 -2.10 2.27 10.98
CA LEU A 76 -2.32 0.93 11.53
C LEU A 76 -1.79 0.74 12.96
N PHE A 77 -0.68 1.42 13.31
CA PHE A 77 -0.09 1.37 14.65
C PHE A 77 -0.53 2.52 15.56
N GLU A 78 -1.49 3.34 15.11
CA GLU A 78 -2.00 4.50 15.86
C GLU A 78 -0.90 5.51 16.27
N ILE A 79 0.17 5.63 15.48
CA ILE A 79 1.33 6.47 15.81
C ILE A 79 1.01 7.94 15.53
N GLN A 80 1.08 8.77 16.57
CA GLN A 80 0.95 10.22 16.46
C GLN A 80 2.30 10.87 16.14
N THR A 81 2.43 11.47 14.96
CA THR A 81 3.64 12.16 14.51
C THR A 81 3.33 13.19 13.43
N ALA A 82 4.10 14.28 13.38
CA ALA A 82 4.02 15.27 12.31
C ALA A 82 4.40 14.71 10.92
N ALA A 83 5.02 13.51 10.87
CA ALA A 83 5.35 12.83 9.63
C ALA A 83 4.16 12.10 8.99
N TYR A 84 3.05 11.91 9.70
CA TYR A 84 1.85 11.25 9.17
C TYR A 84 1.13 12.18 8.19
N ASP A 85 0.89 11.72 6.95
CA ASP A 85 0.03 12.39 5.99
C ASP A 85 -1.25 11.56 5.78
N PRO A 86 -2.42 12.03 6.25
CA PRO A 86 -3.69 11.35 6.06
C PRO A 86 -4.05 11.10 4.60
N LYS A 87 -3.51 11.89 3.65
CA LYS A 87 -3.76 11.68 2.21
C LYS A 87 -3.00 10.48 1.64
N MET A 88 -1.96 10.03 2.36
CA MET A 88 -1.14 8.89 1.95
C MET A 88 -1.56 7.59 2.65
N ASP A 89 -2.40 7.65 3.69
CA ASP A 89 -2.97 6.46 4.31
C ASP A 89 -4.06 5.83 3.42
N ILE A 90 -3.85 4.59 3.00
CA ILE A 90 -4.81 3.83 2.18
C ILE A 90 -6.11 3.55 2.95
N LEU A 91 -5.99 3.40 4.26
CA LEU A 91 -7.04 2.95 5.16
C LEU A 91 -7.83 4.12 5.79
N ASP A 92 -7.45 5.36 5.44
CA ASP A 92 -8.07 6.60 5.88
C ASP A 92 -8.28 6.65 7.41
N HIS A 93 -7.32 6.19 8.22
CA HIS A 93 -7.50 6.19 9.67
C HIS A 93 -7.70 7.64 10.15
N THR A 94 -8.86 7.88 10.76
CA THR A 94 -9.11 9.13 11.46
C THR A 94 -8.45 9.01 12.82
N HIS A 95 -7.31 9.66 13.04
CA HIS A 95 -6.86 9.92 14.40
C HIS A 95 -7.85 10.91 15.02
N PRO A 96 -8.63 10.54 16.05
CA PRO A 96 -9.42 11.52 16.77
C PRO A 96 -8.43 12.51 17.37
N GLY A 97 -8.44 13.71 16.80
CA GLY A 97 -7.55 14.80 17.19
C GLY A 97 -7.78 15.15 18.66
N HIS A 98 -6.94 14.61 19.52
CA HIS A 98 -6.52 15.29 20.71
C HIS A 98 -5.15 15.90 20.37
N TRP A 99 -5.08 17.23 20.47
CA TRP A 99 -3.96 18.17 20.25
C TRP A 99 -3.83 18.78 18.86
#